data_AF-A0A8H2PGF9-F1
#
_entry.id   AF-A0A8H2PGF9-F1
#
_cell.length_a   1.000
_cell.length_b   1.000
_cell.length_c   1.000
_cell.angle_alpha   90.00
_cell.angle_beta   90.00
_cell.angle_gamma   90.00
#
_symmetry.space_group_name_H-M   'P 1'
#
loop_
_entity.id
_entity.type
_entity.pdbx_description
1 polymer ?
#
loop_
_entity_poly.entity_id
_entity_poly.type
_entity_poly.pdbx_seq_one_letter_code
_entity_poly.pdbx_strand_id
1 'polypeptide(L)'
;MTATAGATAPIVAAVARSSSVIYAEIVSSISARSAGPDIRGGIDDLIETTCAAVQTAGARHAKVISLLSPSPSTRNTIYCLVDGAADHVAIERDIHTAVARIGAEVGGFRLKQAVQFESIGPIHIPEIGAFAGTKVTVLVEVATENAGVPT
;
A
#
# COMPACT_ATOMS: atom_id res chain seq x y z
N MET A 1 9.97 3.62 11.68
CA MET A 1 8.99 3.34 10.61
C MET A 1 9.71 2.56 9.52
N THR A 2 9.17 1.43 9.06
CA THR A 2 9.80 0.60 8.02
C THR A 2 9.68 1.24 6.63
N ALA A 3 10.52 0.83 5.68
CA ALA A 3 10.41 1.32 4.29
C ALA A 3 9.03 1.02 3.68
N THR A 4 8.49 -0.17 3.95
CA THR A 4 7.13 -0.54 3.53
C THR A 4 6.08 0.36 4.19
N ALA A 5 6.17 0.62 5.50
CA ALA A 5 5.23 1.51 6.18
C ALA A 5 5.29 2.95 5.64
N GLY A 6 6.49 3.49 5.40
CA GLY A 6 6.65 4.83 4.81
C GLY A 6 6.09 4.93 3.38
N ALA A 7 6.14 3.83 2.61
CA ALA A 7 5.61 3.78 1.25
C ALA A 7 4.08 3.61 1.17
N THR A 8 3.45 3.01 2.18
CA THR A 8 2.03 2.61 2.09
C THR A 8 1.10 3.30 3.08
N ALA A 9 1.54 3.62 4.29
CA ALA A 9 0.70 4.29 5.28
C ALA A 9 0.20 5.67 4.80
N PRO A 10 1.00 6.52 4.13
CA PRO A 10 0.49 7.79 3.59
C PRO A 10 -0.56 7.61 2.49
N ILE A 11 -0.51 6.51 1.74
CA ILE A 11 -1.51 6.18 0.71
C ILE A 11 -2.84 5.78 1.39
N VAL A 12 -2.79 4.98 2.45
CA VAL A 12 -3.98 4.65 3.25
C VAL A 12 -4.57 5.91 3.88
N ALA A 13 -3.72 6.78 4.44
CA ALA A 13 -4.17 8.07 4.99
C ALA A 13 -4.84 8.94 3.93
N ALA A 14 -4.35 8.94 2.69
CA ALA A 14 -4.96 9.67 1.58
C ALA A 14 -6.38 9.15 1.27
N VAL A 15 -6.61 7.84 1.30
CA VAL A 15 -7.96 7.27 1.15
C VAL A 15 -8.84 7.62 2.35
N ALA A 16 -8.30 7.51 3.56
CA ALA A 16 -9.01 7.75 4.81
C ALA A 16 -9.45 9.22 5.00
N ARG A 17 -8.87 10.17 4.25
CA ARG A 17 -9.27 11.58 4.25
C ARG A 17 -10.69 11.81 3.73
N SER A 18 -11.17 10.96 2.82
CA SER A 18 -12.46 11.15 2.14
C SER A 18 -13.41 9.96 2.31
N SER A 19 -12.99 8.89 2.99
CA SER A 19 -13.81 7.70 3.19
C SER A 19 -13.41 6.92 4.44
N SER A 20 -14.36 6.21 5.04
CA SER A 20 -14.10 5.30 6.17
C SER A 20 -13.44 4.02 5.67
N VAL A 21 -12.16 3.81 6.00
CA VAL A 21 -11.40 2.61 5.60
C VAL A 21 -11.62 1.51 6.64
N ILE A 22 -12.47 0.54 6.32
CA ILE A 22 -12.80 -0.58 7.22
C ILE A 22 -11.64 -1.58 7.30
N TYR A 23 -10.97 -1.80 6.18
CA TYR A 23 -9.85 -2.73 6.08
C TYR A 23 -8.84 -2.23 5.07
N ALA A 24 -7.56 -2.33 5.42
CA ALA A 24 -6.45 -2.08 4.50
C ALA A 24 -5.51 -3.29 4.44
N GLU A 25 -5.18 -3.73 3.25
CA GLU A 25 -4.21 -4.81 3.02
C GLU A 25 -3.06 -4.33 2.16
N ILE A 26 -1.85 -4.57 2.64
CA ILE A 26 -0.61 -4.28 1.91
C ILE A 26 -0.01 -5.59 1.44
N VAL A 27 0.18 -5.73 0.13
CA VAL A 27 1.01 -6.79 -0.45
C VAL A 27 2.32 -6.16 -0.91
N SER A 28 3.37 -6.38 -0.13
CA SER A 28 4.72 -5.87 -0.39
C SER A 28 5.55 -6.93 -1.10
N SER A 29 5.99 -6.64 -2.31
CA SER A 29 6.95 -7.43 -3.06
C SER A 29 8.31 -6.74 -3.03
N ILE A 30 9.16 -7.21 -2.14
CA ILE A 30 10.49 -6.64 -1.88
C ILE A 30 11.49 -7.34 -2.80
N SER A 31 12.38 -6.58 -3.44
CA SER A 31 13.48 -7.16 -4.20
C SER A 31 14.37 -8.01 -3.29
N ALA A 32 14.53 -9.29 -3.62
CA ALA A 32 15.36 -10.22 -2.87
C ALA A 32 16.84 -9.79 -2.87
N ARG A 33 17.26 -9.01 -3.89
CA ARG A 33 18.59 -8.40 -3.98
C ARG A 33 18.76 -7.28 -2.95
N SER A 34 17.72 -6.47 -2.70
CA SER A 34 17.77 -5.38 -1.72
C SER A 34 17.47 -5.84 -0.28
N ALA A 35 16.89 -7.02 -0.10
CA ALA A 35 16.58 -7.59 1.21
C ALA A 35 17.83 -8.21 1.85
N GLY A 36 18.57 -7.38 2.59
CA GLY A 36 19.70 -7.80 3.43
C GLY A 36 19.28 -8.66 4.63
N PRO A 37 20.24 -9.11 5.47
CA PRO A 37 19.99 -9.96 6.62
C PRO A 37 18.94 -9.40 7.59
N ASP A 38 18.94 -8.09 7.81
CA ASP A 38 18.01 -7.42 8.74
C ASP A 38 16.54 -7.58 8.31
N ILE A 39 16.26 -7.44 7.01
CA ILE A 39 14.90 -7.63 6.46
C ILE A 39 14.48 -9.10 6.51
N ARG A 40 15.43 -10.02 6.34
CA ARG A 40 15.16 -11.48 6.37
C ARG A 40 14.94 -12.00 7.78
N GLY A 41 15.69 -11.47 8.76
CA GLY A 41 15.57 -11.82 10.17
C GLY A 41 14.43 -11.09 10.89
N GLY A 42 14.02 -9.92 10.39
CA GLY A 42 12.98 -9.07 10.98
C GLY A 42 11.70 -8.98 10.16
N ILE A 43 11.31 -10.06 9.45
CA ILE A 43 10.11 -10.05 8.61
C ILE A 43 8.84 -9.85 9.45
N ASP A 44 8.78 -10.45 10.64
CA ASP A 44 7.65 -10.35 11.55
C ASP A 44 7.51 -8.92 12.08
N ASP A 45 8.60 -8.33 12.58
CA ASP A 45 8.66 -6.93 13.00
C ASP A 45 8.24 -5.97 11.88
N LEU A 46 8.64 -6.27 10.63
CA LEU A 46 8.23 -5.49 9.47
C LEU A 46 6.73 -5.55 9.27
N ILE A 47 6.13 -6.74 9.32
CA ILE A 47 4.68 -6.94 9.17
C ILE A 47 3.93 -6.22 10.28
N GLU A 48 4.29 -6.46 11.54
CA GLU A 48 3.60 -5.89 12.72
C GLU A 48 3.69 -4.36 12.74
N THR A 49 4.88 -3.80 12.54
CA THR A 49 5.08 -2.35 12.51
C THR A 49 4.31 -1.71 11.35
N THR A 50 4.26 -2.38 10.19
CA THR A 50 3.53 -1.86 9.03
C THR A 50 2.02 -1.92 9.26
N CYS A 51 1.49 -2.99 9.86
CA CYS A 51 0.09 -3.08 10.27
C CYS A 51 -0.29 -1.93 11.22
N ALA A 52 0.51 -1.70 12.27
CA ALA A 52 0.28 -0.64 13.24
C ALA A 52 0.30 0.77 12.60
N ALA A 53 1.24 1.01 11.67
CA ALA A 53 1.32 2.27 10.93
C ALA A 53 0.09 2.48 10.02
N VAL A 54 -0.36 1.44 9.32
CA VAL A 54 -1.55 1.46 8.47
C VAL A 54 -2.83 1.70 9.29
N GLN A 55 -2.94 1.12 10.48
CA GLN A 55 -4.06 1.40 11.38
C GLN A 55 -4.04 2.84 11.88
N THR A 56 -2.86 3.34 12.28
CA THR A 56 -2.67 4.74 12.68
C THR A 56 -3.00 5.72 11.55
N ALA A 57 -2.79 5.31 10.30
CA ALA A 57 -3.15 6.07 9.10
C ALA A 57 -4.66 6.13 8.82
N GLY A 58 -5.50 5.40 9.58
CA GLY A 58 -6.95 5.50 9.53
C GLY A 58 -7.69 4.23 9.09
N ALA A 59 -6.99 3.12 8.86
CA ALA A 59 -7.65 1.84 8.63
C ALA A 59 -8.10 1.20 9.96
N ARG A 60 -9.35 0.75 10.05
CA ARG A 60 -9.85 0.07 11.27
C ARG A 60 -9.16 -1.29 11.48
N HIS A 61 -8.97 -2.04 10.39
CA HIS A 61 -8.24 -3.30 10.38
C HIS A 61 -7.12 -3.23 9.33
N ALA A 62 -5.97 -3.84 9.63
CA ALA A 62 -4.84 -3.88 8.71
C ALA A 62 -4.29 -5.29 8.57
N LYS A 63 -3.83 -5.62 7.37
CA LYS A 63 -3.07 -6.82 7.05
C LYS A 63 -1.87 -6.46 6.20
N VAL A 64 -0.75 -7.13 6.44
CA VAL A 64 0.45 -6.98 5.62
C VAL A 64 0.92 -8.37 5.22
N ILE A 65 1.09 -8.56 3.91
CA ILE A 65 1.72 -9.73 3.31
C ILE A 65 3.04 -9.24 2.71
N SER A 66 4.14 -9.84 3.12
CA SER A 66 5.46 -9.52 2.60
C SER A 66 6.04 -10.73 1.89
N LEU A 67 6.53 -10.53 0.66
CA LEU A 67 7.23 -11.55 -0.11
C LEU A 67 8.54 -11.00 -0.69
N LEU A 68 9.55 -11.86 -0.76
CA LEU A 68 10.78 -11.57 -1.47
C LEU A 68 10.66 -12.07 -2.92
N SER A 69 10.94 -11.19 -3.88
CA SER A 69 10.85 -11.52 -5.30
C SER A 69 12.21 -11.38 -6.00
N PRO A 70 12.47 -12.13 -7.09
CA PRO A 70 13.67 -11.96 -7.89
C PRO A 70 13.67 -10.67 -8.73
N SER A 71 12.56 -9.91 -8.74
CA SER A 71 12.46 -8.62 -9.44
C SER A 71 13.44 -7.61 -8.84
N PRO A 72 14.13 -6.79 -9.66
CA PRO A 72 15.00 -5.74 -9.15
C PRO A 72 14.20 -4.61 -8.47
N SER A 73 12.95 -4.39 -8.88
CA SER A 73 12.10 -3.32 -8.36
C SER A 73 11.21 -3.81 -7.22
N THR A 74 11.09 -2.98 -6.18
CA THR A 74 10.13 -3.19 -5.08
C THR A 74 8.77 -2.62 -5.47
N ARG A 75 7.71 -3.39 -5.21
CA ARG A 75 6.32 -3.01 -5.50
C ARG A 75 5.47 -3.18 -4.26
N ASN A 76 4.51 -2.29 -4.07
CA ASN A 76 3.47 -2.44 -3.06
C ASN A 76 2.11 -2.33 -3.74
N THR A 77 1.23 -3.28 -3.45
CA THR A 77 -0.19 -3.15 -3.75
C THR A 77 -0.92 -2.84 -2.45
N ILE A 78 -1.71 -1.78 -2.45
CA ILE A 78 -2.49 -1.31 -1.32
C ILE A 78 -3.96 -1.50 -1.68
N TYR A 79 -4.65 -2.34 -0.93
CA TYR A 79 -6.09 -2.48 -0.99
C TYR A 79 -6.72 -1.74 0.18
N CYS A 80 -7.71 -0.88 -0.09
CA CYS A 80 -8.54 -0.27 0.93
C CYS A 80 -10.00 -0.63 0.66
N LEU A 81 -10.66 -1.24 1.64
CA LEU A 81 -12.10 -1.44 1.64
C LEU A 81 -12.75 -0.25 2.32
N VAL A 82 -13.45 0.56 1.53
CA VAL A 82 -14.15 1.75 2.00
C VAL A 82 -15.66 1.52 2.03
N ASP A 83 -16.30 1.97 3.10
CA ASP A 83 -17.74 1.79 3.29
C ASP A 83 -18.56 2.57 2.23
N GLY A 84 -19.56 1.92 1.65
CA GLY A 84 -20.48 2.53 0.68
C GLY A 84 -19.85 3.02 -0.63
N ALA A 85 -20.47 4.06 -1.19
CA ALA A 85 -20.04 4.71 -2.43
C ALA A 85 -18.90 5.71 -2.16
N ALA A 86 -17.78 5.53 -2.86
CA ALA A 86 -16.58 6.34 -2.68
C ALA A 86 -16.53 7.53 -3.66
N ASP A 87 -16.02 8.68 -3.21
CA ASP A 87 -15.66 9.78 -4.11
C ASP A 87 -14.35 9.46 -4.81
N HIS A 88 -14.43 8.83 -5.98
CA HIS A 88 -13.26 8.39 -6.73
C HIS A 88 -12.31 9.56 -7.07
N VAL A 89 -12.87 10.73 -7.40
CA VAL A 89 -12.10 11.91 -7.80
C VAL A 89 -11.32 12.47 -6.62
N ALA A 90 -11.96 12.60 -5.46
CA ALA A 90 -11.29 13.07 -4.25
C ALA A 90 -10.18 12.09 -3.82
N ILE A 91 -10.47 10.79 -3.80
CA ILE A 91 -9.51 9.75 -3.41
C ILE A 91 -8.31 9.73 -4.37
N GLU A 92 -8.55 9.75 -5.68
CA GLU A 92 -7.48 9.73 -6.67
C GLU A 92 -6.58 10.96 -6.55
N ARG A 93 -7.16 12.17 -6.44
CA ARG A 93 -6.40 13.41 -6.18
C ARG A 93 -5.52 13.31 -4.93
N ASP A 94 -6.09 12.78 -3.85
CA ASP A 94 -5.41 12.70 -2.56
C ASP A 94 -4.27 11.66 -2.60
N ILE A 95 -4.47 10.53 -3.27
CA ILE A 95 -3.43 9.52 -3.54
C ILE A 95 -2.31 10.13 -4.39
N HIS A 96 -2.63 10.83 -5.47
CA HIS A 96 -1.63 11.50 -6.30
C HIS A 96 -0.80 12.51 -5.51
N THR A 97 -1.45 13.26 -4.61
CA THR A 97 -0.76 14.20 -3.71
C THR A 97 0.20 13.46 -2.77
N ALA A 98 -0.23 12.34 -2.18
CA ALA A 98 0.63 11.52 -1.32
C ALA A 98 1.81 10.92 -2.10
N VAL A 99 1.57 10.40 -3.30
CA VAL A 99 2.62 9.83 -4.16
C VAL A 99 3.65 10.89 -4.55
N ALA A 100 3.21 12.11 -4.90
CA ALA A 100 4.12 13.21 -5.23
C ALA A 100 4.98 13.62 -4.04
N ARG A 101 4.42 13.63 -2.82
CA ARG A 101 5.17 13.90 -1.59
C ARG A 101 6.23 12.84 -1.32
N ILE A 102 5.88 11.57 -1.38
CA ILE A 102 6.84 10.47 -1.19
C ILE A 102 7.91 10.51 -2.29
N GLY A 103 7.53 10.74 -3.54
CA GLY A 103 8.45 10.81 -4.67
C GLY A 103 9.46 11.97 -4.62
N ALA A 104 9.18 13.02 -3.85
CA ALA A 104 10.14 14.10 -3.60
C ALA A 104 11.29 13.67 -2.67
N GLU A 105 11.07 12.65 -1.83
CA GLU A 105 12.04 12.12 -0.88
C GLU A 105 12.67 10.80 -1.37
N VAL A 106 11.90 10.00 -2.11
CA VAL A 106 12.28 8.67 -2.58
C VAL A 106 12.30 8.65 -4.12
N GLY A 107 13.51 8.75 -4.67
CA GLY A 107 13.74 8.66 -6.11
C GLY A 107 13.13 7.40 -6.73
N GLY A 108 12.43 7.55 -7.85
CA GLY A 108 11.80 6.44 -8.56
C GLY A 108 10.47 5.93 -7.97
N PHE A 109 9.99 6.51 -6.86
CA PHE A 109 8.66 6.19 -6.31
C PHE A 109 7.54 6.77 -7.20
N ARG A 110 6.64 5.91 -7.67
CA ARG A 110 5.51 6.31 -8.52
C ARG A 110 4.33 5.35 -8.43
N LEU A 111 3.17 5.80 -8.92
CA LEU A 111 2.09 4.88 -9.29
C LEU A 111 2.52 4.03 -10.48
N LYS A 112 2.28 2.72 -10.38
CA LYS A 112 2.51 1.78 -11.47
C LYS A 112 1.35 1.76 -12.46
N GLN A 113 0.14 2.00 -11.95
CA GLN A 113 -1.12 2.00 -12.68
C GLN A 113 -2.01 3.11 -12.11
N ALA A 114 -3.03 3.52 -12.88
CA ALA A 114 -4.09 4.37 -12.36
C ALA A 114 -4.77 3.70 -11.16
N VAL A 115 -5.28 4.50 -10.23
CA VAL A 115 -6.03 3.97 -9.07
C VAL A 115 -7.26 3.22 -9.58
N GLN A 116 -7.47 2.00 -9.09
CA GLN A 116 -8.61 1.19 -9.50
C GLN A 116 -9.68 1.22 -8.41
N PHE A 117 -10.93 1.28 -8.84
CA PHE A 117 -12.11 1.26 -7.97
C PHE A 117 -13.03 0.14 -8.41
N GLU A 118 -13.49 -0.66 -7.46
CA GLU A 118 -14.39 -1.78 -7.70
C GLU A 118 -15.49 -1.76 -6.64
N SER A 119 -16.76 -1.84 -7.04
CA SER A 119 -17.83 -2.07 -6.07
C SER A 119 -17.79 -3.55 -5.66
N ILE A 120 -17.75 -3.81 -4.36
CA ILE A 120 -17.65 -5.16 -3.81
C ILE A 120 -18.68 -5.36 -2.72
N GLY A 121 -19.32 -6.52 -2.72
CA GLY A 121 -20.25 -6.92 -1.68
C GLY A 121 -21.60 -7.43 -2.21
N PRO A 122 -22.39 -8.08 -1.34
CA PRO A 122 -22.05 -8.40 0.04
C PRO A 122 -20.99 -9.51 0.13
N ILE A 123 -19.96 -9.31 0.94
CA ILE A 123 -18.95 -10.33 1.29
C ILE A 123 -18.84 -10.45 2.81
N HIS A 124 -18.38 -11.60 3.29
CA HIS A 124 -18.03 -11.79 4.70
C HIS A 124 -16.51 -11.83 4.84
N ILE A 125 -15.99 -10.99 5.73
CA ILE A 125 -14.58 -10.96 6.09
C ILE A 125 -14.46 -11.49 7.52
N PRO A 126 -13.71 -12.58 7.76
CA PRO A 126 -13.47 -13.07 9.11
C PRO A 126 -12.99 -11.94 10.03
N GLU A 127 -13.44 -11.95 11.29
CA GLU A 127 -13.10 -10.96 12.33
C GLU A 127 -13.63 -9.53 12.11
N ILE A 128 -14.11 -9.19 10.91
CA ILE A 128 -14.71 -7.88 10.59
C ILE A 128 -16.23 -7.99 10.46
N GLY A 129 -16.72 -9.03 9.79
CA GLY A 129 -18.14 -9.25 9.54
C GLY A 129 -18.56 -9.01 8.09
N ALA A 130 -19.83 -8.69 7.88
CA ALA A 130 -20.37 -8.39 6.56
C ALA A 130 -19.86 -7.04 6.06
N PHE A 131 -19.49 -6.98 4.79
CA PHE A 131 -19.02 -5.76 4.13
C PHE A 131 -19.65 -5.61 2.74
N ALA A 132 -20.05 -4.38 2.42
CA ALA A 132 -20.40 -3.95 1.08
C ALA A 132 -19.95 -2.50 0.90
N GLY A 133 -19.33 -2.17 -0.22
CA GLY A 133 -18.79 -0.84 -0.46
C GLY A 133 -17.88 -0.81 -1.68
N THR A 134 -16.81 -0.04 -1.58
CA THR A 134 -15.85 0.14 -2.68
C THR A 134 -14.48 -0.39 -2.26
N LYS A 135 -13.84 -1.17 -3.12
CA LYS A 135 -12.44 -1.55 -3.03
C LYS A 135 -11.62 -0.57 -3.85
N VAL A 136 -10.72 0.15 -3.19
CA VAL A 136 -9.70 1.00 -3.81
C VAL A 136 -8.42 0.19 -3.91
N THR A 137 -7.82 0.11 -5.10
CA THR A 137 -6.56 -0.58 -5.32
C THR A 137 -5.52 0.39 -5.85
N VAL A 138 -4.41 0.52 -5.13
CA VAL A 138 -3.29 1.39 -5.48
C VAL A 138 -2.04 0.53 -5.67
N LEU A 139 -1.40 0.66 -6.82
CA LEU A 139 -0.14 -0.02 -7.11
C LEU A 139 0.97 1.01 -7.20
N VAL A 140 1.95 0.92 -6.31
CA VAL A 140 3.14 1.77 -6.32
C VAL A 140 4.40 0.92 -6.56
N GLU A 141 5.38 1.51 -7.21
CA GLU A 141 6.70 0.92 -7.36
C GLU A 141 7.79 1.92 -7.01
N VAL A 142 8.91 1.40 -6.49
CA VAL A 142 10.19 2.11 -6.46
C VAL A 142 11.02 1.55 -7.60
N ALA A 143 11.09 2.29 -8.70
CA ALA A 143 11.98 1.94 -9.79
C ALA A 143 13.43 2.12 -9.34
N THR A 144 14.25 1.09 -9.49
CA THR A 144 15.70 1.24 -9.39
C THR A 144 16.15 2.21 -10.46
N GLU A 145 16.85 3.29 -10.11
CA GLU A 145 17.63 4.03 -11.09
C GLU A 145 18.57 3.03 -11.77
N ASN A 146 18.55 2.98 -13.10
CA ASN A 146 19.47 2.16 -13.87
C ASN A 146 20.89 2.64 -13.59
N ALA A 147 21.56 2.02 -12.63
CA ALA A 147 23.01 2.06 -12.54
C ALA A 147 23.60 1.25 -13.71
N GLY A 148 23.58 1.86 -14.91
CA GLY A 148 24.52 1.56 -16.00
C GLY A 148 24.68 0.11 -16.46
N VAL A 149 23.61 -0.70 -16.51
CA VAL A 149 23.66 -1.98 -17.25
C VAL A 149 22.76 -1.85 -18.49
N PRO A 150 23.30 -2.00 -19.72
CA PRO A 150 22.50 -1.91 -20.92
C PRO A 150 21.54 -3.11 -20.99
N THR A 151 20.32 -2.83 -21.42
CA THR A 151 19.33 -3.80 -21.90
C THR A 151 19.83 -4.54 -23.13
#